data_AF-A0AAW9Y8I1-F1
#
_entry.id   AF-A0AAW9Y8I1-F1
#
_cell.length_a   1.000
_cell.length_b   1.000
_cell.length_c   1.000
_cell.angle_alpha   90.00
_cell.angle_beta   90.00
_cell.angle_gamma   90.00
#
_symmetry.space_group_name_H-M   'P 1'
#
loop_
_entity.id
_entity.type
_entity.pdbx_description
1 polymer ?
#
loop_
_entity_poly.entity_id
_entity_poly.type
_entity_poly.pdbx_seq_one_letter_code
_entity_poly.pdbx_strand_id
1 'polypeptide(L)'
;MKKKINLARAYVVRAKGITRAVLKRHGMTNAATGKVIHVAPATIGRWLDDQTPTFFDLEHAAAICIHLGIPLSHLLPPSDWLVGNLYKTHHHQRRDQLMALSEDEIDWLLAVRAGAIACYR
;
A
#
# COMPACT_ATOMS: atom_id res chain seq x y z
N MET A 1 3.79 23.67 18.36
CA MET A 1 4.18 23.26 16.98
C MET A 1 3.83 21.80 16.77
N LYS A 2 2.91 21.46 15.85
CA LYS A 2 2.62 20.05 15.52
C LYS A 2 3.81 19.48 14.74
N LYS A 3 4.48 18.44 15.26
CA LYS A 3 5.54 17.73 14.54
C LYS A 3 4.98 17.22 13.21
N LYS A 4 5.60 17.57 12.08
CA LYS A 4 5.31 16.96 10.78
C LYS A 4 5.61 15.46 10.90
N ILE A 5 4.58 14.62 10.85
CA ILE A 5 4.74 13.17 10.80
C ILE A 5 5.29 12.84 9.43
N ASN A 6 6.46 12.20 9.38
CA ASN A 6 6.98 11.64 8.14
C ASN A 6 6.16 10.38 7.81
N LEU A 7 5.20 10.52 6.89
CA LEU A 7 4.27 9.46 6.49
C LEU A 7 5.00 8.23 5.94
N ALA A 8 6.09 8.41 5.19
CA ALA A 8 6.89 7.31 4.66
C ALA A 8 7.55 6.51 5.80
N ARG A 9 8.13 7.20 6.79
CA ARG A 9 8.68 6.54 7.98
C ARG A 9 7.61 5.78 8.76
N ALA A 10 6.44 6.40 8.95
CA ALA A 10 5.33 5.76 9.65
C ALA A 10 4.84 4.50 8.92
N TYR A 11 4.79 4.52 7.59
CA TYR A 11 4.45 3.35 6.78
C TYR A 11 5.47 2.22 6.95
N VAL A 12 6.77 2.50 6.87
CA VAL A 12 7.83 1.49 7.04
C VAL A 12 7.77 0.86 8.42
N VAL A 13 7.56 1.65 9.49
CA VAL A 13 7.40 1.12 10.85
C VAL A 13 6.17 0.20 10.95
N ARG A 14 5.04 0.57 10.33
CA ARG A 14 3.87 -0.33 10.27
C ARG A 14 4.17 -1.61 9.51
N ALA A 15 4.89 -1.53 8.38
CA ALA A 15 5.28 -2.70 7.60
C ALA A 15 6.15 -3.66 8.43
N LYS A 16 7.14 -3.12 9.15
CA LYS A 16 7.96 -3.90 10.09
C LYS A 16 7.13 -4.59 11.18
N GLY A 17 6.16 -3.90 11.76
CA GLY A 17 5.24 -4.47 12.74
C GLY A 17 4.42 -5.64 12.17
N ILE A 18 3.87 -5.46 10.96
CA ILE A 18 3.09 -6.49 10.27
C ILE A 18 3.97 -7.70 9.94
N THR A 19 5.14 -7.49 9.33
CA THR A 19 6.05 -8.60 9.01
C THR A 19 6.48 -9.35 10.25
N ARG A 20 6.80 -8.67 11.36
CA ARG A 20 7.09 -9.33 12.65
C ARG A 20 5.94 -10.23 13.10
N ALA A 21 4.70 -9.74 13.01
CA ALA A 21 3.52 -10.49 13.40
C ALA A 21 3.28 -11.72 12.51
N VAL A 22 3.46 -11.59 11.20
CA VAL A 22 3.36 -12.70 10.24
C VAL A 22 4.44 -13.74 10.51
N LEU A 23 5.72 -13.34 10.58
CA LEU A 23 6.82 -14.26 10.86
C LEU A 23 6.60 -15.01 12.17
N LYS A 24 6.19 -14.32 13.24
CA LYS A 24 5.89 -14.93 14.53
C LYS A 24 4.74 -15.95 14.43
N ARG A 25 3.66 -15.62 13.71
CA ARG A 25 2.50 -16.52 13.52
C ARG A 25 2.90 -17.81 12.80
N HIS A 26 3.86 -17.75 11.88
CA HIS A 26 4.40 -18.90 11.16
C HIS A 26 5.59 -19.57 11.87
N GLY A 27 5.88 -19.21 13.13
CA GLY A 27 6.99 -19.81 13.89
C GLY A 27 8.39 -19.46 13.37
N MET A 28 8.50 -18.40 12.55
CA MET A 28 9.76 -17.99 11.94
C MET A 28 10.62 -17.20 12.93
N THR A 29 11.82 -17.69 13.21
CA THR A 29 12.86 -16.95 13.93
C THR A 29 13.68 -16.10 12.95
N ASN A 30 14.49 -15.16 13.46
CA ASN A 30 15.44 -14.42 12.63
C ASN A 30 16.43 -15.36 11.92
N ALA A 31 16.80 -16.46 12.56
CA ALA A 31 17.68 -17.47 11.97
C ALA A 31 16.99 -18.25 10.85
N ALA A 32 15.75 -18.68 11.06
CA ALA A 32 14.97 -19.37 10.03
C ALA A 32 14.69 -18.45 8.83
N THR A 33 14.28 -17.21 9.09
CA THR A 33 14.04 -16.19 8.06
C THR A 33 15.32 -15.91 7.27
N GLY A 34 16.45 -15.71 7.97
CA GLY A 34 17.74 -15.50 7.33
C GLY A 34 18.17 -16.65 6.43
N LYS A 35 17.86 -17.91 6.78
CA LYS A 35 18.12 -19.06 5.90
C LYS A 35 17.29 -19.02 4.62
N VAL A 36 16.02 -18.64 4.69
CA VAL A 36 15.12 -18.57 3.53
C VAL A 36 15.60 -17.57 2.49
N ILE A 37 16.13 -16.43 2.95
CA ILE A 37 16.52 -15.33 2.06
C ILE A 37 18.03 -15.13 1.96
N HIS A 38 18.82 -16.09 2.44
CA HIS A 38 20.29 -16.09 2.41
C HIS A 38 20.95 -14.85 3.05
N VAL A 39 20.43 -14.42 4.21
CA VAL A 39 20.91 -13.25 4.95
C VAL A 39 21.23 -13.61 6.41
N ALA A 40 22.24 -12.95 6.99
CA ALA A 40 22.61 -13.16 8.38
C ALA A 40 21.45 -12.84 9.35
N PRO A 41 21.25 -13.63 10.43
CA PRO A 41 20.13 -13.42 11.36
C PRO A 41 20.12 -12.03 12.01
N ALA A 42 21.29 -11.45 12.25
CA ALA A 42 21.43 -10.10 12.80
C ALA A 42 20.88 -9.02 11.84
N THR A 43 21.02 -9.23 10.52
CA THR A 43 20.47 -8.32 9.51
C THR A 43 18.94 -8.34 9.53
N ILE A 44 18.32 -9.50 9.73
CA ILE A 44 16.86 -9.62 9.91
C ILE A 44 16.41 -8.83 11.14
N GLY A 45 17.10 -9.00 12.27
CA GLY A 45 16.82 -8.25 13.49
C GLY A 45 16.90 -6.74 13.28
N ARG A 46 17.96 -6.28 12.60
CA ARG A 46 18.14 -4.86 12.24
C ARG A 46 17.05 -4.35 11.29
N TRP A 47 16.67 -5.11 10.27
CA TRP A 47 15.62 -4.68 9.33
C TRP A 47 14.23 -4.63 9.96
N LEU A 48 13.97 -5.44 10.98
CA LEU A 48 12.69 -5.45 11.70
C LEU A 48 12.65 -4.51 12.92
N ASP A 49 13.76 -3.86 13.25
CA ASP A 49 13.83 -2.82 14.27
C ASP A 49 13.24 -1.50 13.76
N ASP A 50 12.33 -0.91 14.53
CA ASP A 50 11.62 0.32 14.20
C ASP A 50 12.53 1.56 14.19
N GLN A 51 13.71 1.49 14.84
CA GLN A 51 14.71 2.57 14.82
C GLN A 51 15.57 2.57 13.57
N THR A 52 15.66 1.43 12.88
CA THR A 52 16.48 1.32 11.67
C THR A 52 15.70 1.83 10.46
N PRO A 53 16.30 2.63 9.56
CA PRO A 53 15.61 3.13 8.36
C PRO A 53 15.47 2.09 7.24
N THR A 54 16.26 1.01 7.28
CA THR A 54 16.26 -0.04 6.26
C THR A 54 15.21 -1.11 6.54
N PHE A 55 14.72 -1.74 5.47
CA PHE A 55 13.74 -2.82 5.47
C PHE A 55 14.09 -3.83 4.38
N PHE A 56 13.35 -4.93 4.28
CA PHE A 56 13.50 -5.87 3.17
C PHE A 56 13.32 -5.15 1.82
N ASP A 57 14.12 -5.52 0.84
CA ASP A 57 13.77 -5.24 -0.56
C ASP A 57 12.66 -6.20 -1.03
N LEU A 58 12.23 -5.99 -2.27
CA LEU A 58 11.15 -6.76 -2.88
C LEU A 58 11.52 -8.23 -3.06
N GLU A 59 12.76 -8.55 -3.40
CA GLU A 59 13.23 -9.91 -3.64
C GLU A 59 13.17 -10.73 -2.35
N HIS A 60 13.75 -10.21 -1.27
CA HIS A 60 13.70 -10.85 0.04
C HIS A 60 12.24 -11.01 0.53
N ALA A 61 11.40 -9.99 0.35
CA ALA A 61 9.99 -10.07 0.76
C ALA A 61 9.22 -11.13 -0.05
N ALA A 62 9.44 -11.22 -1.36
CA ALA A 62 8.83 -12.23 -2.22
C ALA A 62 9.27 -13.65 -1.84
N ALA A 63 10.57 -13.86 -1.57
CA ALA A 63 11.08 -15.16 -1.14
C ALA A 63 10.47 -15.63 0.18
N ILE A 64 10.31 -14.72 1.16
CA ILE A 64 9.59 -15.02 2.41
C ILE A 64 8.14 -15.42 2.12
N CYS A 65 7.43 -14.66 1.30
CA CYS A 65 6.03 -14.94 0.95
C CYS A 65 5.84 -16.28 0.25
N ILE A 66 6.71 -16.62 -0.70
CA ILE A 66 6.72 -17.91 -1.40
C ILE A 66 6.93 -19.04 -0.40
N HIS A 67 7.92 -18.91 0.49
CA HIS A 67 8.21 -19.92 1.52
C HIS A 67 7.03 -20.14 2.47
N LEU A 68 6.32 -19.07 2.82
CA LEU A 68 5.17 -19.12 3.73
C LEU A 68 3.84 -19.47 3.04
N GLY A 69 3.79 -19.53 1.71
CA GLY A 69 2.57 -19.77 0.95
C GLY A 69 1.52 -18.65 1.09
N ILE A 70 1.97 -17.39 1.23
CA ILE A 70 1.09 -16.21 1.41
C ILE A 70 1.35 -15.15 0.34
N PRO A 71 0.37 -14.30 0.00
CA PRO A 71 0.60 -13.19 -0.91
C PRO A 71 1.43 -12.07 -0.25
N LEU A 72 2.17 -11.30 -1.06
CA LEU A 72 3.01 -10.18 -0.61
C LEU A 72 2.24 -9.11 0.16
N SER A 73 0.96 -8.91 -0.17
CA SER A 73 0.06 -8.00 0.53
C SER A 73 -0.09 -8.30 2.02
N HIS A 74 0.22 -9.52 2.48
CA HIS A 74 0.17 -9.88 3.91
C HIS A 74 1.37 -9.35 4.71
N LEU A 75 2.49 -9.03 4.06
CA LEU A 75 3.68 -8.44 4.72
C LEU A 75 3.65 -6.91 4.76
N LEU A 76 2.73 -6.30 4.01
CA LEU A 76 2.69 -4.85 3.85
C LEU A 76 1.46 -4.27 4.55
N PRO A 77 1.54 -3.04 5.07
CA PRO A 77 0.36 -2.32 5.49
C PRO A 77 -0.59 -2.22 4.28
N PRO A 78 -1.91 -2.30 4.52
CA PRO A 78 -2.87 -1.88 3.53
C PRO A 78 -2.44 -0.49 3.05
N SER A 79 -2.24 -0.32 1.75
CA SER A 79 -1.79 0.97 1.29
C SER A 79 -2.90 1.99 1.55
N ASP A 80 -2.57 3.15 2.11
CA ASP A 80 -3.58 4.19 2.43
C ASP A 80 -4.31 4.72 1.16
N TRP A 81 -3.80 4.38 -0.04
CA TRP A 81 -4.46 4.58 -1.34
C TRP A 81 -5.41 3.45 -1.75
N LEU A 82 -5.23 2.24 -1.22
CA LEU A 82 -6.12 1.07 -1.36
C LEU A 82 -7.23 1.09 -0.30
N VAL A 83 -6.88 1.47 0.94
CA VAL A 83 -7.83 1.78 2.00
C VAL A 83 -8.27 3.22 1.83
N GLY A 84 -9.15 3.47 0.87
CA GLY A 84 -9.50 4.82 0.44
C GLY A 84 -9.91 5.75 1.59
N ASN A 85 -8.96 6.51 2.13
CA ASN A 85 -9.21 7.58 3.09
C ASN A 85 -8.48 8.88 2.74
N LEU A 86 -7.71 8.90 1.65
CA LEU A 86 -7.25 10.14 1.00
C LEU A 86 -7.77 10.31 -0.44
N TYR A 87 -8.28 9.23 -1.05
CA TYR A 87 -8.87 9.24 -2.40
C TYR A 87 -10.40 9.11 -2.41
N LYS A 88 -11.03 8.72 -1.28
CA LYS A 88 -12.50 8.57 -1.22
C LYS A 88 -13.26 9.88 -1.25
N THR A 89 -12.68 11.00 -0.83
CA THR A 89 -13.39 12.28 -0.84
C THR A 89 -13.58 12.85 -2.25
N HIS A 90 -12.69 12.60 -3.21
CA HIS A 90 -12.83 13.23 -4.53
C HIS A 90 -13.35 12.31 -5.64
N HIS A 91 -13.05 11.01 -5.64
CA HIS A 91 -13.46 10.11 -6.73
C HIS A 91 -14.85 9.48 -6.52
N HIS A 92 -15.25 9.20 -5.27
CA HIS A 92 -16.63 8.79 -4.97
C HIS A 92 -17.56 9.98 -5.08
N GLN A 93 -17.19 11.16 -4.54
CA GLN A 93 -17.99 12.36 -4.69
C GLN A 93 -18.26 12.72 -6.16
N ARG A 94 -17.29 12.56 -7.08
CA ARG A 94 -17.55 12.76 -8.53
C ARG A 94 -18.45 11.70 -9.14
N ARG A 95 -18.31 10.43 -8.75
CA ARG A 95 -19.18 9.35 -9.24
C ARG A 95 -20.59 9.49 -8.70
N ASP A 96 -20.74 9.77 -7.42
CA ASP A 96 -22.02 9.99 -6.76
C ASP A 96 -22.71 11.25 -7.30
N GLN A 97 -21.94 12.32 -7.60
CA GLN A 97 -22.44 13.50 -8.31
C GLN A 97 -22.92 13.17 -9.72
N LEU A 98 -22.18 12.36 -10.47
CA LEU A 98 -22.57 11.94 -11.82
C LEU A 98 -23.83 11.05 -11.80
N MET A 99 -23.97 10.17 -10.81
CA MET A 99 -25.13 9.30 -10.63
C MET A 99 -26.35 10.04 -10.04
N ALA A 100 -26.17 11.27 -9.57
CA ALA A 100 -27.24 12.14 -9.05
C ALA A 100 -27.76 13.15 -10.09
N LEU A 101 -27.19 13.18 -11.30
CA LEU A 101 -27.65 14.03 -12.39
C LEU A 101 -28.98 13.50 -12.96
N SER A 102 -29.84 14.42 -13.35
CA SER A 102 -31.02 14.13 -14.17
C SER A 102 -30.63 13.70 -15.59
N GLU A 103 -31.55 13.07 -16.33
CA GLU A 103 -31.31 12.66 -17.72
C GLU A 103 -30.93 13.87 -18.60
N ASP A 104 -31.59 15.01 -18.43
CA ASP A 104 -31.30 16.25 -19.16
C ASP A 104 -29.87 16.76 -18.92
N GLU A 105 -29.37 16.66 -17.69
CA GLU A 105 -28.01 17.07 -17.32
C GLU A 105 -26.96 16.10 -17.87
N ILE A 106 -27.28 14.80 -17.94
CA ILE A 106 -26.43 13.79 -18.56
C ILE A 106 -26.32 14.05 -20.07
N ASP A 107 -27.45 14.28 -20.75
CA ASP A 107 -27.48 14.58 -22.18
C ASP A 107 -26.70 15.85 -22.52
N TRP A 108 -26.82 16.89 -21.69
CA TRP A 108 -26.03 18.09 -21.84
C TRP A 108 -24.51 17.82 -21.71
N LEU A 109 -24.09 17.03 -20.70
CA LEU A 109 -22.67 16.68 -20.54
C LEU A 109 -22.11 15.87 -21.71
N LEU A 110 -22.92 14.97 -22.27
CA LEU A 110 -22.55 14.20 -23.46
C LEU A 110 -22.38 15.11 -24.68
N ALA A 111 -23.26 16.08 -24.88
CA ALA A 111 -23.16 17.07 -25.95
C ALA A 111 -21.92 17.97 -25.80
N VAL A 112 -21.63 18.45 -24.58
CA VAL A 112 -20.42 19.24 -24.28
C VAL A 112 -19.16 18.45 -24.58
N ARG A 113 -19.11 17.17 -24.18
CA ARG A 113 -17.97 16.28 -24.48
C ARG A 113 -17.79 16.09 -25.98
N ALA A 114 -18.88 15.85 -26.72
CA ALA A 114 -18.82 15.70 -28.17
C ALA A 114 -18.27 16.96 -28.85
N GLY A 115 -18.75 18.13 -28.45
CA GLY A 115 -18.24 19.42 -28.95
C GLY A 115 -16.77 19.64 -28.61
N ALA A 116 -16.36 19.37 -27.37
CA ALA A 116 -14.96 19.50 -26.96
C ALA A 116 -14.03 18.56 -27.76
N ILE A 117 -14.45 17.32 -28.03
CA ILE A 117 -13.67 16.40 -28.86
C ILE A 117 -13.55 16.92 -30.30
N ALA A 118 -14.62 17.49 -30.86
CA ALA A 118 -14.60 18.05 -32.22
C ALA A 118 -13.75 19.33 -32.33
N CYS A 119 -13.57 20.09 -31.25
CA CYS A 119 -12.76 21.31 -31.23
C CYS A 119 -11.26 21.05 -30.96
N TYR A 120 -10.92 19.99 -30.24
CA TYR A 120 -9.55 19.74 -29.76
C TYR A 120 -8.90 18.47 -30.33
N ARG A 121 -9.55 17.79 -31.29
CA ARG A 121 -8.95 16.79 -32.18
C ARG A 121 -9.05 17.26 -33.63
#